data_AF-A0A643BM06-F1
#
_entry.id   AF-A0A643BM06-F1
#
_cell.length_a   1.000
_cell.length_b   1.000
_cell.length_c   1.000
_cell.angle_alpha   90.00
_cell.angle_beta   90.00
_cell.angle_gamma   90.00
#
_symmetry.space_group_name_H-M   'P 1'
#
loop_
_entity.id
_entity.type
_entity.pdbx_description
1 polymer ?
#
loop_
_entity_poly.entity_id
_entity_poly.type
_entity_poly.pdbx_seq_one_letter_code
_entity_poly.pdbx_strand_id
1 'polypeptide(L)'
;AFIMEVLSGCLEYRKLLTIVVDAFYVQDGRLCLWADYSLFEVICYLATFQLEELGFQLFCSIMKSQPVHKVCKFLGFLFNPLNLGSWIKDEWSLIYETTHVKEHWIDPLMRWQREIQELINQLQGALTNQPPLPKTKAKVTEPKEFNLTAPRPRAIPVPEPVPVVAKTRPVPRSTYRPPKEQRLLEMTKRYNRRKAEDSKKKLRLRFPPRIVKAPKLTFYRPNDASPVKLNTAAILREGALYQRQVERELQRVDKLVDGAGDLSEFLRWQRKMQAKDREEQLATDECRRLQGKLSHEEAVLARQQAVQEKKQKADQKKEE
;
A
#
# COMPACT_ATOMS: atom_id res chain seq x y z
N ALA A 1 28.17 -0.85 -1.25
CA ALA A 1 28.49 -2.23 -0.83
C ALA A 1 27.51 -2.68 0.26
N PHE A 2 27.63 -2.16 1.49
CA PHE A 2 26.79 -2.53 2.65
C PHE A 2 25.27 -2.62 2.39
N ILE A 3 24.65 -1.62 1.77
CA ILE A 3 23.19 -1.64 1.51
C ILE A 3 22.79 -2.80 0.59
N MET A 4 23.62 -3.12 -0.41
CA MET A 4 23.33 -4.22 -1.34
C MET A 4 23.46 -5.58 -0.65
N GLU A 5 24.41 -5.70 0.27
CA GLU A 5 24.63 -6.89 1.09
C GLU A 5 23.47 -7.12 2.08
N VAL A 6 23.02 -6.07 2.75
CA VAL A 6 21.82 -6.12 3.60
C VAL A 6 20.60 -6.51 2.78
N LEU A 7 20.42 -5.93 1.59
CA LEU A 7 19.29 -6.25 0.71
C LEU A 7 19.36 -7.71 0.21
N SER A 8 20.53 -8.20 -0.20
CA SER A 8 20.68 -9.60 -0.61
C SER A 8 20.40 -10.55 0.55
N GLY A 9 20.89 -10.25 1.74
CA GLY A 9 20.62 -11.06 2.93
C GLY A 9 19.14 -11.06 3.33
N CYS A 10 18.45 -9.91 3.25
CA CYS A 10 17.01 -9.84 3.47
C CYS A 10 16.23 -10.71 2.48
N LEU A 11 16.68 -10.81 1.22
CA LEU A 11 16.05 -11.64 0.20
C LEU A 11 16.34 -13.14 0.41
N GLU A 12 17.56 -13.49 0.82
CA GLU A 12 17.98 -14.86 1.10
C GLU A 12 17.24 -15.44 2.32
N TYR A 13 17.24 -14.71 3.42
CA TYR A 13 16.59 -15.13 4.68
C TYR A 13 15.13 -14.71 4.78
N ARG A 14 14.51 -14.28 3.68
CA ARG A 14 13.15 -13.72 3.67
C ARG A 14 12.14 -14.59 4.40
N LYS A 15 12.14 -15.91 4.14
CA LYS A 15 11.18 -16.86 4.77
C LYS A 15 11.25 -16.85 6.30
N LEU A 16 12.45 -16.68 6.85
CA LEU A 16 12.71 -16.64 8.28
C LEU A 16 12.25 -15.30 8.86
N LEU A 17 12.59 -14.21 8.18
CA LEU A 17 12.22 -12.85 8.58
C LEU A 17 10.69 -12.66 8.56
N THR A 18 10.01 -13.17 7.53
CA THR A 18 8.54 -13.04 7.39
C THR A 18 7.81 -13.72 8.54
N ILE A 19 8.30 -14.85 9.06
CA ILE A 19 7.69 -15.52 10.22
C ILE A 19 7.61 -14.59 11.43
N VAL A 20 8.73 -13.91 11.73
CA VAL A 20 8.80 -13.00 12.89
C VAL A 20 7.97 -11.75 12.64
N VAL A 21 8.10 -11.15 11.45
CA VAL A 21 7.39 -9.90 11.14
C VAL A 21 5.88 -10.14 11.07
N ASP A 22 5.41 -11.23 10.46
CA ASP A 22 3.99 -11.58 10.41
C ASP A 22 3.43 -11.81 11.81
N ALA A 23 4.14 -12.56 12.66
CA ALA A 23 3.74 -12.77 14.04
C ALA A 23 3.69 -11.46 14.85
N PHE A 24 4.64 -10.55 14.61
CA PHE A 24 4.61 -9.21 15.20
C PHE A 24 3.33 -8.45 14.80
N TYR A 25 2.96 -8.43 13.52
CA TYR A 25 1.75 -7.74 13.06
C TYR A 25 0.46 -8.34 13.65
N VAL A 26 0.44 -9.65 13.91
CA VAL A 26 -0.70 -10.32 14.56
C VAL A 26 -0.81 -9.96 16.04
N GLN A 27 0.31 -9.92 16.77
CA GLN A 27 0.30 -9.73 18.23
C GLN A 27 0.37 -8.25 18.63
N ASP A 28 1.48 -7.58 18.34
CA ASP A 28 1.83 -6.26 18.88
C ASP A 28 1.82 -5.12 17.85
N GLY A 29 1.78 -5.46 16.57
CA GLY A 29 1.92 -4.53 15.43
C GLY A 29 0.67 -3.74 15.06
N ARG A 30 -0.40 -3.76 15.87
CA ARG A 30 -1.68 -3.04 15.59
C ARG A 30 -1.54 -1.55 15.25
N LEU A 31 -0.50 -0.90 15.76
CA LEU A 31 -0.21 0.52 15.54
C LEU A 31 0.76 0.77 14.37
N CYS A 32 1.26 -0.28 13.73
CA CYS A 32 2.20 -0.20 12.62
C CYS A 32 1.46 -0.35 11.29
N LEU A 33 1.86 0.43 10.28
CA LEU A 33 1.24 0.36 8.97
C LEU A 33 1.90 -0.75 8.16
N TRP A 34 1.18 -1.31 7.17
CA TRP A 34 1.77 -2.25 6.21
C TRP A 34 2.93 -1.64 5.40
N ALA A 35 2.96 -0.31 5.25
CA ALA A 35 4.09 0.39 4.63
C ALA A 35 5.40 0.24 5.44
N ASP A 36 5.32 -0.03 6.74
CA ASP A 36 6.48 -0.25 7.60
C ASP A 36 6.97 -1.72 7.57
N TYR A 37 6.31 -2.61 6.83
CA TYR A 37 6.62 -4.05 6.86
C TYR A 37 8.07 -4.33 6.45
N SER A 38 8.52 -3.76 5.32
CA SER A 38 9.89 -3.90 4.84
C SER A 38 10.91 -3.25 5.79
N LEU A 39 10.51 -2.23 6.55
CA LEU A 39 11.38 -1.66 7.59
C LEU A 39 11.62 -2.70 8.69
N PHE A 40 10.58 -3.39 9.15
CA PHE A 40 10.74 -4.43 10.18
C PHE A 40 11.47 -5.67 9.67
N GLU A 41 11.31 -6.06 8.41
CA GLU A 41 12.13 -7.13 7.81
C GLU A 41 13.62 -6.77 7.85
N VAL A 42 13.98 -5.54 7.45
CA VAL A 42 15.37 -5.07 7.47
C VAL A 42 15.89 -4.95 8.90
N ILE A 43 15.11 -4.42 9.85
CA ILE A 43 15.50 -4.35 11.26
C ILE A 43 15.70 -5.76 11.84
N CYS A 44 14.83 -6.70 11.49
CA CYS A 44 14.94 -8.10 11.92
C CYS A 44 16.24 -8.72 11.38
N TYR A 45 16.54 -8.54 10.09
CA TYR A 45 17.80 -9.01 9.50
C TYR A 45 19.02 -8.41 10.19
N LEU A 46 19.00 -7.09 10.40
CA LEU A 46 20.11 -6.39 11.05
C LEU A 46 20.33 -6.87 12.49
N ALA A 47 19.25 -7.11 13.24
CA ALA A 47 19.31 -7.59 14.61
C ALA A 47 19.76 -9.06 14.73
N THR A 48 19.42 -9.90 13.75
CA THR A 48 19.66 -11.34 13.80
C THR A 48 21.01 -11.74 13.21
N PHE A 49 21.41 -11.16 12.08
CA PHE A 49 22.61 -11.60 11.35
C PHE A 49 23.77 -10.60 11.40
N GLN A 50 23.47 -9.31 11.53
CA GLN A 50 24.48 -8.25 11.38
C GLN A 50 24.83 -7.56 12.69
N LEU A 51 24.18 -7.90 13.81
CA LEU A 51 24.38 -7.19 15.07
C LEU A 51 25.81 -7.34 15.61
N GLU A 52 26.42 -8.51 15.43
CA GLU A 52 27.80 -8.79 15.86
C GLU A 52 28.84 -8.18 14.90
N GLU A 53 28.60 -8.25 13.59
CA GLU A 53 29.51 -7.71 12.57
C GLU A 53 29.48 -6.18 12.49
N LEU A 54 28.28 -5.58 12.57
CA LEU A 54 28.07 -4.13 12.52
C LEU A 54 28.51 -3.44 13.82
N GLY A 55 28.39 -4.16 14.95
CA GLY A 55 28.64 -3.64 16.28
C GLY A 55 27.47 -2.82 16.85
N PHE A 56 27.33 -2.89 18.17
CA PHE A 56 26.18 -2.35 18.90
C PHE A 56 26.00 -0.83 18.76
N GLN A 57 27.08 -0.05 18.68
CA GLN A 57 27.03 1.41 18.59
C GLN A 57 26.43 1.91 17.27
N LEU A 58 26.84 1.29 16.16
CA LEU A 58 26.30 1.58 14.83
C LEU A 58 24.85 1.13 14.74
N PHE A 59 24.53 -0.05 15.26
CA PHE A 59 23.15 -0.53 15.37
C PHE A 59 22.25 0.46 16.13
N CYS A 60 22.70 0.94 17.30
CA CYS A 60 21.97 1.94 18.08
C CYS A 60 21.73 3.23 17.29
N SER A 61 22.72 3.68 16.52
CA SER A 61 22.62 4.89 15.70
C SER A 61 21.59 4.73 14.58
N ILE A 62 21.55 3.56 13.93
CA ILE A 62 20.53 3.23 12.93
C ILE A 62 19.15 3.20 13.60
N MET A 63 18.98 2.51 14.73
CA MET A 63 17.69 2.43 15.43
C MET A 63 17.17 3.81 15.88
N LYS A 64 18.06 4.70 16.32
CA LYS A 64 17.72 6.09 16.70
C LYS A 64 17.22 6.93 15.52
N SER A 65 17.62 6.62 14.29
CA SER A 65 17.18 7.34 13.08
C SER A 65 15.77 6.95 12.60
N GLN A 66 15.25 5.83 13.10
CA GLN A 66 13.98 5.25 12.71
C GLN A 66 12.85 5.72 13.66
N PRO A 67 11.55 5.51 13.32
CA PRO A 67 10.44 5.88 14.20
C PRO A 67 10.52 5.13 15.55
N VAL A 68 11.05 5.84 16.56
CA VAL A 68 11.45 5.30 17.87
C VAL A 68 10.38 4.42 18.50
N HIS A 69 9.14 4.90 18.58
CA HIS A 69 8.03 4.14 19.18
C HIS A 69 7.79 2.78 18.49
N LYS A 70 7.88 2.74 17.16
CA LYS A 70 7.66 1.51 16.38
C LYS A 70 8.82 0.54 16.55
N VAL A 71 10.05 1.04 16.46
CA VAL A 71 11.27 0.23 16.60
C VAL A 71 11.40 -0.33 18.00
N CYS A 72 11.18 0.47 19.05
CA CYS A 72 11.19 -0.03 20.43
C CYS A 72 10.17 -1.15 20.65
N LYS A 73 8.97 -1.03 20.06
CA LYS A 73 7.94 -2.06 20.18
C LYS A 73 8.34 -3.34 19.45
N PHE A 74 8.90 -3.23 18.26
CA PHE A 74 9.39 -4.38 17.49
C PHE A 74 10.59 -5.06 18.15
N LEU A 75 11.59 -4.30 18.59
CA LEU A 75 12.75 -4.86 19.31
C LEU A 75 12.33 -5.52 20.61
N GLY A 76 11.38 -4.94 21.36
CA GLY A 76 10.83 -5.57 22.56
C GLY A 76 10.11 -6.89 22.26
N PHE A 77 9.46 -7.00 21.10
CA PHE A 77 8.83 -8.23 20.65
C PHE A 77 9.85 -9.30 20.24
N LEU A 78 10.84 -8.92 19.43
CA LEU A 78 11.88 -9.82 18.90
C LEU A 78 12.79 -10.35 20.02
N PHE A 79 13.25 -9.49 20.93
CA PHE A 79 14.16 -9.85 22.02
C PHE A 79 13.42 -10.36 23.27
N ASN A 80 12.13 -10.69 23.16
CA ASN A 80 11.41 -11.31 24.27
C ASN A 80 11.91 -12.76 24.44
N PRO A 81 12.47 -13.13 25.61
CA PRO A 81 13.05 -14.45 25.83
C PRO A 81 12.01 -15.58 25.72
N LEU A 82 10.74 -15.28 26.03
CA LEU A 82 9.65 -16.24 25.86
C LEU A 82 9.39 -16.51 24.38
N ASN A 83 9.42 -15.49 23.53
CA ASN A 83 9.21 -15.64 22.08
C ASN A 83 10.38 -16.38 21.43
N LEU A 84 11.62 -15.94 21.72
CA LEU A 84 12.84 -16.53 21.18
C LEU A 84 13.02 -17.99 21.59
N GLY A 85 12.79 -18.31 22.86
CA GLY A 85 13.02 -19.65 23.39
C GLY A 85 11.92 -20.68 23.10
N SER A 86 10.75 -20.24 22.63
CA SER A 86 9.62 -21.12 22.28
C SER A 86 9.37 -21.09 20.77
N TRP A 87 8.31 -20.41 20.36
CA TRP A 87 7.75 -20.52 19.02
C TRP A 87 8.68 -19.99 17.93
N ILE A 88 9.50 -18.94 18.16
CA ILE A 88 10.42 -18.45 17.12
C ILE A 88 11.45 -19.52 16.77
N LYS A 89 12.04 -20.14 17.79
CA LYS A 89 12.98 -21.25 17.61
C LYS A 89 12.31 -22.43 16.92
N ASP A 90 11.10 -22.79 17.33
CA ASP A 90 10.38 -23.93 16.77
C ASP A 90 10.05 -23.70 15.28
N GLU A 91 9.53 -22.53 14.92
CA GLU A 91 9.22 -22.15 13.55
C GLU A 91 10.47 -22.06 12.66
N TRP A 92 11.57 -21.49 13.17
CA TRP A 92 12.84 -21.47 12.44
C TRP A 92 13.43 -22.87 12.25
N SER A 93 13.21 -23.76 13.22
CA SER A 93 13.64 -25.17 13.16
C SER A 93 12.84 -26.01 12.15
N LEU A 94 11.72 -25.51 11.63
CA LEU A 94 11.01 -26.14 10.51
C LEU A 94 11.71 -25.89 9.17
N ILE A 95 12.48 -24.80 9.08
CA ILE A 95 13.18 -24.40 7.85
C ILE A 95 14.65 -24.84 7.89
N TYR A 96 15.28 -24.76 9.06
CA TYR A 96 16.71 -25.02 9.26
C TYR A 96 16.95 -26.02 10.39
N GLU A 97 18.17 -26.57 10.44
CA GLU A 97 18.54 -27.53 11.48
C GLU A 97 18.47 -26.90 12.89
N THR A 98 17.82 -27.59 13.81
CA THR A 98 17.53 -27.08 15.17
C THR A 98 18.79 -26.71 15.96
N THR A 99 19.88 -27.44 15.78
CA THR A 99 21.19 -27.17 16.40
C THR A 99 21.76 -25.85 15.89
N HIS A 100 21.79 -25.67 14.57
CA HIS A 100 22.24 -24.45 13.91
C HIS A 100 21.41 -23.24 14.31
N VAL A 101 20.07 -23.35 14.27
CA VAL A 101 19.13 -22.29 14.69
C VAL A 101 19.43 -21.83 16.12
N LYS A 102 19.63 -22.79 17.02
CA LYS A 102 19.87 -22.50 18.44
C LYS A 102 21.21 -21.79 18.63
N GLU A 103 22.29 -22.38 18.12
CA GLU A 103 23.66 -21.90 18.38
C GLU A 103 23.99 -20.59 17.64
N HIS A 104 23.53 -20.43 16.40
CA HIS A 104 23.92 -19.30 15.56
C HIS A 104 22.93 -18.14 15.59
N TRP A 105 21.66 -18.37 15.94
CA TRP A 105 20.64 -17.31 15.88
C TRP A 105 20.03 -17.03 17.26
N ILE A 106 19.51 -18.05 17.94
CA ILE A 106 18.80 -17.84 19.23
C ILE A 106 19.77 -17.44 20.33
N ASP A 107 20.87 -18.18 20.53
CA ASP A 107 21.82 -17.93 21.62
C ASP A 107 22.47 -16.52 21.50
N PRO A 108 22.89 -16.05 20.29
CA PRO A 108 23.35 -14.67 20.11
C PRO A 108 22.28 -13.62 20.40
N LEU A 109 21.03 -13.82 19.96
CA LEU A 109 19.93 -12.90 20.26
C LEU A 109 19.66 -12.81 21.77
N MET A 110 19.71 -13.95 22.47
CA MET A 110 19.56 -13.98 23.93
C MET A 110 20.72 -13.26 24.64
N ARG A 111 21.94 -13.36 24.12
CA ARG A 111 23.10 -12.65 24.67
C ARG A 111 22.91 -11.13 24.63
N TRP A 112 22.42 -10.59 23.51
CA TRP A 112 22.21 -9.15 23.29
C TRP A 112 20.94 -8.59 23.95
N GLN A 113 20.17 -9.43 24.64
CA GLN A 113 18.88 -9.05 25.21
C GLN A 113 19.03 -7.90 26.22
N ARG A 114 20.07 -7.90 27.06
CA ARG A 114 20.23 -6.89 28.12
C ARG A 114 20.53 -5.51 27.54
N GLU A 115 21.44 -5.47 26.57
CA GLU A 115 21.88 -4.28 25.89
C GLU A 115 20.75 -3.66 25.07
N ILE A 116 19.98 -4.48 24.35
CA ILE A 116 18.80 -4.03 23.60
C ILE A 116 17.71 -3.52 24.55
N GLN A 117 17.50 -4.17 25.69
CA GLN A 117 16.53 -3.69 26.68
C GLN A 117 16.93 -2.32 27.27
N GLU A 118 18.22 -2.12 27.51
CA GLU A 118 18.73 -0.81 27.93
C GLU A 118 18.52 0.25 26.84
N LEU A 119 18.79 -0.08 25.58
CA LEU A 119 18.50 0.80 24.44
C LEU A 119 17.02 1.16 24.36
N ILE A 120 16.11 0.19 24.52
CA ILE A 120 14.66 0.42 24.54
C ILE A 120 14.30 1.38 25.66
N ASN A 121 14.82 1.18 26.86
CA ASN A 121 14.56 2.05 28.02
C ASN A 121 15.10 3.47 27.79
N GLN A 122 16.29 3.62 27.20
CA GLN A 122 16.86 4.93 26.86
C GLN A 122 16.00 5.67 25.83
N LEU A 123 15.55 4.97 24.79
CA LEU A 123 14.72 5.52 23.73
C LEU A 123 13.30 5.89 24.20
N GLN A 124 12.70 5.05 25.03
CA GLN A 124 11.40 5.33 25.64
C GLN A 124 11.48 6.47 26.66
N GLY A 125 12.55 6.52 27.47
CA GLY A 125 12.83 7.61 28.40
C GLY A 125 12.97 8.96 27.69
N ALA A 126 13.63 9.00 26.52
CA ALA A 126 13.73 10.20 25.70
C ALA A 126 12.36 10.64 25.14
N LEU A 127 11.45 9.70 24.88
CA LEU A 127 10.09 9.99 24.41
C LEU A 127 9.18 10.53 25.52
N THR A 128 9.30 10.01 26.74
CA THR A 128 8.53 10.48 27.91
C THR A 128 9.08 11.78 28.49
N ASN A 129 10.39 12.03 28.36
CA ASN A 129 11.06 13.24 28.83
C ASN A 129 11.01 14.38 27.82
N GLN A 130 10.36 14.21 26.66
CA GLN A 130 10.00 15.38 25.87
C GLN A 130 9.07 16.24 26.72
N PRO A 131 9.48 17.48 27.09
CA PRO A 131 8.54 18.40 27.69
C PRO A 131 7.38 18.52 26.70
N PRO A 132 6.12 18.38 27.13
CA PRO A 132 5.00 18.59 26.24
C PRO A 132 5.24 19.92 25.55
N LEU A 133 5.34 19.90 24.21
CA LEU A 133 5.32 21.13 23.42
C LEU A 133 4.25 21.99 24.07
N PRO A 134 4.57 23.24 24.50
CA PRO A 134 3.56 24.08 25.07
C PRO A 134 2.50 24.19 24.00
N LYS A 135 1.41 23.43 24.18
CA LYS A 135 0.14 23.75 23.57
C LYS A 135 -0.03 25.16 24.07
N THR A 136 0.25 26.13 23.20
CA THR A 136 -0.27 27.47 23.37
C THR A 136 -1.75 27.20 23.43
N LYS A 137 -2.27 27.05 24.65
CA LYS A 137 -3.69 27.06 24.91
C LYS A 137 -4.08 28.39 24.32
N ALA A 138 -4.67 28.38 23.12
CA ALA A 138 -5.37 29.55 22.64
C ALA A 138 -6.20 29.99 23.84
N LYS A 139 -5.95 31.21 24.35
CA LYS A 139 -6.49 31.68 25.62
C LYS A 139 -7.95 31.27 25.68
N VAL A 140 -8.29 30.38 26.62
CA VAL A 140 -9.68 30.00 26.84
C VAL A 140 -10.41 31.31 27.11
N THR A 141 -11.33 31.66 26.23
CA THR A 141 -12.14 32.87 26.41
C THR A 141 -13.08 32.56 27.55
N GLU A 142 -12.74 33.04 28.75
CA GLU A 142 -13.65 32.97 29.88
C GLU A 142 -14.88 33.83 29.55
N PRO A 143 -16.10 33.28 29.60
CA PRO A 143 -17.31 34.09 29.50
C PRO A 143 -17.33 35.00 30.71
N LYS A 144 -16.94 36.26 30.51
CA LYS A 144 -17.08 37.29 31.53
C LYS A 144 -18.58 37.53 31.71
N GLU A 145 -19.10 37.11 32.85
CA GLU A 145 -20.49 37.36 33.23
C GLU A 145 -20.73 38.87 33.16
N PHE A 146 -21.68 39.28 32.33
CA PHE A 146 -22.08 40.67 32.25
C PHE A 146 -22.85 40.99 33.52
N ASN A 147 -22.52 42.09 34.19
CA ASN A 147 -23.39 42.59 35.24
C ASN A 147 -24.76 42.86 34.59
N LEU A 148 -25.81 42.19 35.08
CA LEU A 148 -27.21 42.53 34.78
C LEU A 148 -27.51 43.93 35.34
N THR A 149 -26.95 44.94 34.69
CA THR A 149 -27.33 46.32 34.90
C THR A 149 -28.56 46.51 34.05
N ALA A 150 -29.74 46.59 34.69
CA ALA A 150 -30.95 47.00 33.99
C ALA A 150 -30.64 48.29 33.22
N PRO A 151 -30.74 48.29 31.89
CA PRO A 151 -30.32 49.43 31.10
C PRO A 151 -31.25 50.58 31.42
N ARG A 152 -30.71 51.68 31.97
CA ARG A 152 -31.44 52.95 31.94
C ARG A 152 -31.73 53.24 30.46
N PRO A 153 -33.00 53.53 30.08
CA PRO A 153 -33.36 53.76 28.69
C PRO A 153 -32.49 54.89 28.14
N ARG A 154 -31.62 54.55 27.20
CA ARG A 154 -30.81 55.54 26.48
C ARG A 154 -31.73 56.17 25.45
N ALA A 155 -31.91 57.49 25.52
CA ALA A 155 -32.49 58.23 24.41
C ALA A 155 -31.57 58.02 23.19
N ILE A 156 -32.13 57.48 22.11
CA ILE A 156 -31.41 57.26 20.85
C ILE A 156 -30.98 58.63 20.34
N PRO A 157 -29.68 58.92 20.18
CA PRO A 157 -29.25 60.14 19.49
C PRO A 157 -29.76 60.09 18.06
N VAL A 158 -30.39 61.17 17.60
CA VAL A 158 -30.89 61.28 16.22
C VAL A 158 -29.75 60.97 15.25
N PRO A 159 -29.91 60.02 14.31
CA PRO A 159 -28.85 59.67 13.38
C PRO A 159 -28.43 60.87 12.55
N GLU A 160 -27.14 61.11 12.42
CA GLU A 160 -26.64 62.06 11.42
C GLU A 160 -27.06 61.58 10.02
N PRO A 161 -27.56 62.49 9.15
CA PRO A 161 -27.96 62.13 7.80
C PRO A 161 -26.78 61.52 7.04
N VAL A 162 -26.96 60.29 6.56
CA VAL A 162 -25.94 59.58 5.78
C VAL A 162 -25.64 60.38 4.51
N PRO A 163 -24.36 60.67 4.19
CA PRO A 163 -24.01 61.30 2.94
C PRO A 163 -24.58 60.50 1.77
N VAL A 164 -25.35 61.14 0.89
CA VAL A 164 -25.94 60.49 -0.27
C VAL A 164 -24.82 60.17 -1.26
N VAL A 165 -24.28 58.96 -1.17
CA VAL A 165 -23.29 58.45 -2.13
C VAL A 165 -24.00 58.23 -3.47
N ALA A 166 -23.42 58.76 -4.55
CA ALA A 166 -23.95 58.58 -5.89
C ALA A 166 -24.11 57.08 -6.22
N LYS A 167 -25.27 56.71 -6.78
CA LYS A 167 -25.57 55.32 -7.15
C LYS A 167 -24.48 54.77 -8.08
N THR A 168 -23.93 53.61 -7.74
CA THR A 168 -22.95 52.91 -8.56
C THR A 168 -23.55 52.57 -9.93
N ARG A 169 -22.72 52.62 -10.97
CA ARG A 169 -23.16 52.27 -12.33
C ARG A 169 -23.69 50.83 -12.34
N PRO A 170 -24.77 50.55 -13.08
CA PRO A 170 -25.31 49.20 -13.15
C PRO A 170 -24.24 48.25 -13.71
N VAL A 171 -24.14 47.08 -13.10
CA VAL A 171 -23.19 46.05 -13.50
C VAL A 171 -23.43 45.70 -14.98
N PRO A 172 -22.38 45.64 -15.83
CA PRO A 172 -22.53 45.30 -17.24
C PRO A 172 -23.28 43.99 -17.43
N ARG A 173 -24.23 43.94 -18.38
CA ARG A 173 -25.02 42.75 -18.70
C ARG A 173 -24.17 41.53 -19.10
N SER A 174 -22.91 41.75 -19.48
CA SER A 174 -21.93 40.68 -19.78
C SER A 174 -21.55 39.85 -18.56
N THR A 175 -21.65 40.40 -17.35
CA THR A 175 -21.29 39.72 -16.09
C THR A 175 -22.16 38.51 -15.80
N TYR A 176 -23.41 38.52 -16.27
CA TYR A 176 -24.37 37.42 -16.11
C TYR A 176 -24.28 36.40 -17.25
N ARG A 177 -23.37 36.56 -18.22
CA ARG A 177 -23.17 35.58 -19.30
C ARG A 177 -22.18 34.51 -18.85
N PRO A 178 -22.56 33.22 -18.88
CA PRO A 178 -21.66 32.14 -18.49
C PRO A 178 -20.44 32.05 -19.44
N PRO A 179 -19.24 31.78 -18.92
CA PRO A 179 -18.02 31.62 -19.73
C PRO A 179 -18.12 30.45 -20.72
N LYS A 180 -17.36 30.51 -21.82
CA LYS A 180 -17.36 29.45 -22.86
C LYS A 180 -16.86 28.11 -22.30
N GLU A 181 -16.01 28.18 -21.29
CA GLU A 181 -15.41 27.07 -20.54
C GLU A 181 -16.47 26.21 -19.85
N GLN A 182 -17.59 26.79 -19.39
CA GLN A 182 -18.68 26.02 -18.79
C GLN A 182 -19.34 25.07 -19.80
N ARG A 183 -19.51 25.50 -21.05
CA ARG A 183 -20.06 24.64 -22.11
C ARG A 183 -19.12 23.47 -22.43
N LEU A 184 -17.80 23.73 -22.47
CA LEU A 184 -16.78 22.70 -22.65
C LEU A 184 -16.80 21.66 -21.52
N LEU A 185 -16.94 22.11 -20.27
CA LEU A 185 -17.04 21.23 -19.10
C LEU A 185 -18.30 20.34 -19.15
N GLU A 186 -19.44 20.89 -19.57
CA GLU A 186 -20.67 20.09 -19.72
C GLU A 186 -20.56 19.01 -20.81
N MET A 187 -19.97 19.36 -21.96
CA MET A 187 -19.71 18.38 -23.03
C MET A 187 -18.78 17.26 -22.53
N THR A 188 -17.73 17.62 -21.80
CA THR A 188 -16.76 16.66 -21.24
C THR A 188 -17.41 15.74 -20.21
N LYS A 189 -18.25 16.28 -19.31
CA LYS A 189 -19.04 15.48 -18.36
C LYS A 189 -19.96 14.48 -19.06
N ARG A 190 -20.66 14.90 -20.12
CA ARG A 190 -21.52 14.01 -20.91
C ARG A 190 -20.73 12.89 -21.59
N TYR A 191 -19.58 13.20 -22.17
CA TYR A 191 -18.71 12.22 -22.81
C TYR A 191 -18.19 11.18 -21.80
N ASN A 192 -17.67 11.63 -20.65
CA ASN A 192 -17.16 10.75 -19.61
C ASN A 192 -18.26 9.84 -19.02
N ARG A 193 -19.48 10.38 -18.86
CA ARG A 193 -20.64 9.59 -18.42
C ARG A 193 -20.95 8.45 -19.39
N ARG A 194 -21.01 8.73 -20.70
CA ARG A 194 -21.25 7.69 -21.73
C ARG A 194 -20.16 6.60 -21.70
N LYS A 195 -18.90 7.01 -21.66
CA LYS A 195 -17.75 6.08 -21.59
C LYS A 195 -17.80 5.17 -20.34
N ALA A 196 -18.22 5.71 -19.20
CA ALA A 196 -18.38 4.94 -17.97
C ALA A 196 -19.55 3.94 -18.06
N GLU A 197 -20.69 4.35 -18.63
CA GLU A 197 -21.85 3.48 -18.84
C GLU A 197 -21.52 2.33 -19.82
N ASP A 198 -20.78 2.59 -20.89
CA ASP A 198 -20.32 1.57 -21.84
C ASP A 198 -19.34 0.58 -21.19
N SER A 199 -18.42 1.07 -20.36
CA SER A 199 -17.50 0.23 -19.59
C SER A 199 -18.25 -0.68 -18.62
N LYS A 200 -19.29 -0.16 -17.96
CA LYS A 200 -20.17 -0.92 -17.05
C LYS A 200 -20.98 -1.98 -17.79
N LYS A 201 -21.53 -1.66 -18.97
CA LYS A 201 -22.22 -2.65 -19.83
C LYS A 201 -21.27 -3.75 -20.28
N LYS A 202 -20.06 -3.41 -20.71
CA LYS A 202 -19.02 -4.37 -21.11
C LYS A 202 -18.65 -5.31 -19.96
N LEU A 203 -18.60 -4.81 -18.73
CA LEU A 203 -18.37 -5.64 -17.54
C LEU A 203 -19.57 -6.54 -17.21
N ARG A 204 -20.81 -6.06 -17.37
CA ARG A 204 -22.03 -6.86 -17.14
C ARG A 204 -22.24 -7.98 -18.16
N LEU A 205 -21.68 -7.86 -19.36
CA LEU A 205 -21.67 -8.93 -20.37
C LEU A 205 -20.68 -10.06 -20.04
N ARG A 206 -19.77 -9.88 -19.06
CA ARG A 206 -19.08 -11.00 -18.42
C ARG A 206 -20.06 -11.59 -17.41
N PHE A 207 -20.60 -12.76 -17.72
CA PHE A 207 -21.46 -13.52 -16.83
C PHE A 207 -20.86 -13.54 -15.41
N PRO A 208 -21.64 -13.23 -14.35
CA PRO A 208 -21.18 -13.47 -12.99
C PRO A 208 -20.87 -14.96 -12.86
N PRO A 209 -19.80 -15.37 -12.13
CA PRO A 209 -19.54 -16.77 -11.91
C PRO A 209 -20.80 -17.37 -11.29
N ARG A 210 -21.41 -18.33 -12.00
CA ARG A 210 -22.58 -19.04 -11.52
C ARG A 210 -22.10 -19.80 -10.29
N ILE A 211 -22.42 -19.31 -9.09
CA ILE A 211 -22.15 -20.02 -7.85
C ILE A 211 -23.02 -21.28 -7.87
N VAL A 212 -22.46 -22.36 -8.39
CA VAL A 212 -23.06 -23.68 -8.30
C VAL A 212 -23.04 -24.01 -6.82
N LYS A 213 -24.22 -24.29 -6.24
CA LYS A 213 -24.31 -24.74 -4.85
C LYS A 213 -23.34 -25.91 -4.68
N ALA A 214 -22.42 -25.80 -3.73
CA ALA A 214 -21.50 -26.88 -3.44
C ALA A 214 -22.31 -28.16 -3.12
N PRO A 215 -21.96 -29.32 -3.72
CA PRO A 215 -22.59 -30.58 -3.36
C PRO A 215 -22.39 -30.85 -1.86
N LYS A 216 -23.42 -31.38 -1.19
CA LYS A 216 -23.38 -31.65 0.27
C LYS A 216 -22.23 -32.58 0.61
N LEU A 217 -21.47 -32.27 1.68
CA LEU A 217 -20.42 -33.17 2.20
C LEU A 217 -21.01 -34.55 2.52
N THR A 218 -20.37 -35.58 1.98
CA THR A 218 -20.72 -36.98 2.19
C THR A 218 -19.82 -37.59 3.26
N PHE A 219 -19.99 -37.17 4.51
CA PHE A 219 -19.41 -37.90 5.63
C PHE A 219 -20.04 -39.30 5.73
N TYR A 220 -19.23 -40.30 6.09
CA TYR A 220 -19.72 -41.65 6.37
C TYR A 220 -20.73 -41.59 7.53
N ARG A 221 -21.98 -42.01 7.27
CA ARG A 221 -22.95 -42.31 8.33
C ARG A 221 -22.90 -43.80 8.58
N PRO A 222 -22.52 -44.24 9.79
CA PRO A 222 -22.69 -45.63 10.19
C PRO A 222 -24.16 -46.02 10.01
N ASN A 223 -24.41 -47.17 9.40
CA ASN A 223 -25.75 -47.69 9.23
C ASN A 223 -26.08 -48.48 10.51
N ASP A 224 -26.79 -47.86 11.45
CA ASP A 224 -27.12 -48.46 12.77
C ASP A 224 -28.11 -49.64 12.70
N ALA A 225 -28.45 -50.10 11.49
CA ALA A 225 -29.58 -50.99 11.22
C ALA A 225 -29.33 -52.48 11.46
N SER A 226 -28.17 -52.92 11.97
CA SER A 226 -27.95 -54.35 12.25
C SER A 226 -26.93 -54.61 13.36
N PRO A 227 -27.27 -55.34 14.44
CA PRO A 227 -26.33 -55.71 15.48
C PRO A 227 -25.52 -56.91 15.02
N VAL A 228 -24.54 -56.69 14.13
CA VAL A 228 -23.62 -57.73 13.70
C VAL A 228 -22.45 -57.76 14.68
N LYS A 229 -22.19 -58.92 15.32
CA LYS A 229 -20.96 -59.15 16.09
C LYS A 229 -19.76 -58.91 15.17
N LEU A 230 -19.07 -57.79 15.38
CA LEU A 230 -17.94 -57.41 14.53
C LEU A 230 -16.73 -58.28 14.88
N ASN A 231 -16.43 -59.25 14.01
CA ASN A 231 -15.12 -59.91 14.03
C ASN A 231 -14.03 -58.88 13.71
N THR A 232 -12.81 -59.05 14.21
CA THR A 232 -11.68 -58.13 14.01
C THR A 232 -11.46 -57.77 12.53
N ALA A 233 -11.66 -58.74 11.62
CA ALA A 233 -11.57 -58.52 10.18
C ALA A 233 -12.65 -57.58 9.61
N ALA A 234 -13.85 -57.56 10.18
CA ALA A 234 -14.92 -56.65 9.75
C ALA A 234 -14.60 -55.20 10.16
N ILE A 235 -14.09 -55.01 11.39
CA ILE A 235 -13.66 -53.70 11.89
C ILE A 235 -12.56 -53.11 11.00
N LEU A 236 -11.56 -53.92 10.64
CA LEU A 236 -10.45 -53.47 9.79
C LEU A 236 -10.90 -53.11 8.37
N ARG A 237 -11.88 -53.83 7.81
CA ARG A 237 -12.43 -53.52 6.47
C ARG A 237 -13.24 -52.23 6.49
N GLU A 238 -14.10 -52.03 7.48
CA GLU A 238 -14.86 -50.79 7.65
C GLU A 238 -13.92 -49.60 7.90
N GLY A 239 -12.88 -49.78 8.72
CA GLY A 239 -11.84 -48.78 8.96
C GLY A 239 -11.13 -48.36 7.67
N ALA A 240 -10.71 -49.32 6.84
CA ALA A 240 -10.07 -49.04 5.57
C ALA A 240 -10.99 -48.31 4.57
N LEU A 241 -12.29 -48.64 4.55
CA LEU A 241 -13.28 -47.95 3.72
C LEU A 241 -13.49 -46.51 4.17
N TYR A 242 -13.62 -46.29 5.49
CA TYR A 242 -13.73 -44.97 6.07
C TYR A 242 -12.52 -44.09 5.73
N GLN A 243 -11.32 -44.64 5.89
CA GLN A 243 -10.07 -43.91 5.65
C GLN A 243 -9.93 -43.48 4.18
N ARG A 244 -10.26 -44.36 3.23
CA ARG A 244 -10.31 -44.02 1.80
C ARG A 244 -11.34 -42.93 1.48
N GLN A 245 -12.47 -42.91 2.18
CA GLN A 245 -13.49 -41.88 1.97
C GLN A 245 -13.05 -40.53 2.54
N VAL A 246 -12.42 -40.52 3.71
CA VAL A 246 -11.81 -39.32 4.31
C VAL A 246 -10.75 -38.72 3.38
N GLU A 247 -9.85 -39.54 2.83
CA GLU A 247 -8.84 -39.07 1.88
C GLU A 247 -9.45 -38.40 0.64
N ARG A 248 -10.54 -38.94 0.09
CA ARG A 248 -11.25 -38.34 -1.06
C ARG A 248 -11.90 -37.01 -0.72
N GLU A 249 -12.49 -36.87 0.47
CA GLU A 249 -13.06 -35.60 0.92
C GLU A 249 -11.97 -34.57 1.22
N LEU A 250 -10.83 -35.00 1.79
CA LEU A 250 -9.66 -34.14 1.99
C LEU A 250 -9.14 -33.59 0.67
N GLN A 251 -8.94 -34.45 -0.34
CA GLN A 251 -8.56 -34.04 -1.69
C GLN A 251 -9.59 -33.10 -2.36
N ARG A 252 -10.88 -33.24 -2.03
CA ARG A 252 -11.92 -32.34 -2.53
C ARG A 252 -11.84 -30.98 -1.86
N VAL A 253 -11.61 -30.94 -0.54
CA VAL A 253 -11.41 -29.70 0.22
C VAL A 253 -10.16 -28.99 -0.29
N ASP A 254 -9.06 -29.71 -0.50
CA ASP A 254 -7.81 -29.15 -1.04
C ASP A 254 -8.05 -28.44 -2.39
N LYS A 255 -8.74 -29.11 -3.32
CA LYS A 255 -9.16 -28.52 -4.61
C LYS A 255 -10.11 -27.33 -4.48
N LEU A 256 -10.87 -27.23 -3.39
CA LEU A 256 -11.74 -26.07 -3.12
C LEU A 256 -10.94 -24.92 -2.49
N VAL A 257 -9.98 -25.24 -1.61
CA VAL A 257 -9.07 -24.29 -0.95
C VAL A 257 -8.12 -23.66 -1.96
N ASP A 258 -7.63 -24.44 -2.92
CA ASP A 258 -6.86 -23.96 -4.08
C ASP A 258 -7.65 -22.97 -4.96
N GLY A 259 -8.96 -22.87 -4.75
CA GLY A 259 -9.87 -22.06 -5.54
C GLY A 259 -10.07 -22.70 -6.90
N ALA A 260 -11.30 -23.15 -7.18
CA ALA A 260 -11.68 -23.72 -8.48
C ALA A 260 -11.72 -22.65 -9.61
N GLY A 261 -10.59 -22.00 -9.87
CA GLY A 261 -10.37 -21.08 -10.97
C GLY A 261 -9.04 -21.42 -11.64
N ASP A 262 -9.13 -22.05 -12.80
CA ASP A 262 -7.96 -22.30 -13.64
C ASP A 262 -7.31 -20.95 -14.02
N LEU A 263 -6.15 -20.65 -13.42
CA LEU A 263 -5.39 -19.42 -13.68
C LEU A 263 -4.90 -19.31 -15.13
N SER A 264 -5.00 -20.40 -15.90
CA SER A 264 -4.61 -20.49 -17.30
C SER A 264 -5.26 -19.43 -18.19
N GLU A 265 -6.52 -19.05 -17.95
CA GLU A 265 -7.20 -18.00 -18.73
C GLU A 265 -6.65 -16.60 -18.41
N PHE A 266 -6.41 -16.33 -17.13
CA PHE A 266 -5.83 -15.06 -16.67
C PHE A 266 -4.40 -14.90 -17.19
N LEU A 267 -3.57 -15.94 -17.10
CA LEU A 267 -2.18 -15.92 -17.59
C LEU A 267 -2.10 -15.81 -19.12
N ARG A 268 -3.05 -16.38 -19.86
CA ARG A 268 -3.17 -16.17 -21.31
C ARG A 268 -3.55 -14.73 -21.64
N TRP A 269 -4.51 -14.17 -20.92
CA TRP A 269 -4.93 -12.78 -21.08
C TRP A 269 -3.78 -11.80 -20.74
N GLN A 270 -3.05 -12.03 -19.65
CA GLN A 270 -1.92 -11.19 -19.23
C GLN A 270 -0.82 -11.17 -20.29
N ARG A 271 -0.44 -12.34 -20.82
CA ARG A 271 0.53 -12.44 -21.92
C ARG A 271 0.08 -11.68 -23.17
N LYS A 272 -1.21 -11.80 -23.52
CA LYS A 272 -1.78 -11.07 -24.66
C LYS A 272 -1.75 -9.56 -24.46
N MET A 273 -2.07 -9.07 -23.26
CA MET A 273 -2.00 -7.63 -22.97
C MET A 273 -0.57 -7.10 -22.98
N GLN A 274 0.37 -7.83 -22.38
CA GLN A 274 1.79 -7.45 -22.41
C GLN A 274 2.35 -7.41 -23.85
N ALA A 275 1.95 -8.36 -24.72
CA ALA A 275 2.33 -8.33 -26.13
C ALA A 275 1.77 -7.09 -26.85
N LYS A 276 0.49 -6.77 -26.60
CA LYS A 276 -0.16 -5.61 -27.20
C LYS A 276 0.48 -4.29 -26.75
N ASP A 277 0.79 -4.15 -25.46
CA ASP A 277 1.43 -2.95 -24.93
C ASP A 277 2.85 -2.76 -25.53
N ARG A 278 3.58 -3.86 -25.76
CA ARG A 278 4.89 -3.82 -26.45
C ARG A 278 4.75 -3.38 -27.91
N GLU A 279 3.76 -3.90 -28.63
CA GLU A 279 3.47 -3.49 -30.01
C GLU A 279 3.10 -2.00 -30.10
N GLU A 280 2.27 -1.51 -29.17
CA GLU A 280 1.92 -0.09 -29.08
C GLU A 280 3.16 0.78 -28.79
N GLN A 281 4.06 0.35 -27.90
CA GLN A 281 5.31 1.05 -27.64
C GLN A 281 6.19 1.14 -28.89
N LEU A 282 6.41 0.02 -29.59
CA LEU A 282 7.19 -0.01 -30.83
C LEU A 282 6.60 0.93 -31.88
N ALA A 283 5.28 0.93 -32.05
CA ALA A 283 4.60 1.83 -32.97
C ALA A 283 4.77 3.31 -32.57
N THR A 284 4.72 3.64 -31.28
CA THR A 284 4.94 5.03 -30.83
C THR A 284 6.37 5.50 -31.08
N ASP A 285 7.35 4.63 -30.89
CA ASP A 285 8.76 4.95 -31.13
C ASP A 285 9.05 5.11 -32.63
N GLU A 286 8.44 4.27 -33.48
CA GLU A 286 8.51 4.44 -34.94
C GLU A 286 7.86 5.74 -35.40
N CYS A 287 6.67 6.08 -34.90
CA CYS A 287 6.02 7.36 -35.15
C CYS A 287 6.91 8.54 -34.75
N ARG A 288 7.53 8.48 -33.56
CA ARG A 288 8.45 9.53 -33.09
C ARG A 288 9.67 9.66 -34.01
N ARG A 289 10.24 8.53 -34.45
CA ARG A 289 11.37 8.50 -35.40
C ARG A 289 10.99 9.14 -36.74
N LEU A 290 9.84 8.79 -37.31
CA LEU A 290 9.37 9.33 -38.58
C LEU A 290 9.06 10.83 -38.46
N GLN A 291 8.44 11.25 -37.36
CA GLN A 291 8.19 12.66 -37.08
C GLN A 291 9.49 13.47 -36.99
N GLY A 292 10.54 12.90 -36.38
CA GLY A 292 11.88 13.51 -36.36
C GLY A 292 12.47 13.70 -37.77
N LYS A 293 12.28 12.74 -38.68
CA LYS A 293 12.72 12.86 -40.08
C LYS A 293 11.94 13.93 -40.83
N LEU A 294 10.62 13.93 -40.71
CA LEU A 294 9.76 14.94 -41.33
C LEU A 294 10.11 16.36 -40.84
N SER A 295 10.30 16.54 -39.54
CA SER A 295 10.69 17.83 -38.97
C SER A 295 12.05 18.33 -39.50
N HIS A 296 12.99 17.42 -39.73
CA HIS A 296 14.27 17.77 -40.34
C HIS A 296 14.10 18.25 -41.80
N GLU A 297 13.33 17.51 -42.60
CA GLU A 297 13.03 17.89 -43.99
C GLU A 297 12.29 19.22 -44.07
N GLU A 298 11.28 19.44 -43.22
CA GLU A 298 10.56 20.71 -43.10
C GLU A 298 11.49 21.86 -42.73
N ALA A 299 12.44 21.66 -41.81
CA ALA A 299 13.41 22.66 -41.43
C ALA A 299 14.39 23.00 -42.58
N VAL A 300 14.78 22.02 -43.39
CA VAL A 300 15.61 22.26 -44.59
C VAL A 300 14.84 23.08 -45.64
N LEU A 301 13.59 22.73 -45.91
CA LEU A 301 12.73 23.47 -46.85
C LEU A 301 12.47 24.90 -46.36
N ALA A 302 12.18 25.10 -45.08
CA ALA A 302 11.98 26.43 -44.49
C ALA A 302 13.24 27.31 -44.62
N ARG A 303 14.44 26.72 -44.45
CA ARG A 303 15.70 27.44 -44.68
C ARG A 303 15.85 27.85 -46.14
N GLN A 304 15.53 26.98 -47.08
CA GLN A 304 15.58 27.30 -48.52
C GLN A 304 14.60 28.43 -48.87
N GLN A 305 13.36 28.37 -48.37
CA GLN A 305 12.37 29.43 -48.55
C GLN A 305 12.86 30.77 -47.99
N ALA A 306 13.40 30.79 -46.77
CA ALA A 306 13.94 32.00 -46.16
C ALA A 306 15.11 32.61 -46.96
N VAL A 307 15.95 31.76 -47.57
CA VAL A 307 17.02 32.22 -48.47
C VAL A 307 16.43 32.81 -49.77
N GLN A 308 15.42 32.15 -50.35
CA GLN A 308 14.74 32.61 -51.56
C GLN A 308 14.07 33.98 -51.34
N GLU A 309 13.35 34.15 -50.23
CA GLU A 309 12.71 35.41 -49.84
C GLU A 309 13.73 36.53 -49.63
N LYS A 310 14.86 36.22 -48.99
CA LYS A 310 15.94 37.20 -48.80
C LYS A 310 16.54 37.65 -50.14
N LYS A 311 16.70 36.73 -51.10
CA LYS A 311 17.16 37.07 -52.46
C LYS A 311 16.16 37.99 -53.16
N GLN A 312 14.87 37.62 -53.20
CA GLN A 312 13.82 38.44 -53.81
C GLN A 312 13.75 39.85 -53.21
N LYS A 313 13.83 39.97 -51.89
CA LYS A 313 13.86 41.28 -51.20
C LYS A 313 15.12 42.09 -51.52
N ALA A 314 16.25 41.42 -51.75
CA ALA A 314 17.50 42.10 -52.13
C ALA A 314 17.44 42.60 -53.58
N ASP A 315 16.84 41.83 -54.49
CA ASP A 315 16.67 42.23 -55.89
C ASP A 315 15.65 43.37 -56.03
N GLN A 316 14.53 43.33 -55.30
CA GLN A 316 13.58 44.46 -55.22
C GLN A 316 14.24 45.77 -54.75
N LYS A 317 15.14 45.70 -53.75
CA LYS A 317 15.90 46.86 -53.28
C LYS A 317 16.95 47.38 -54.26
N LYS A 318 17.31 46.62 -55.30
CA LYS A 318 18.21 47.08 -56.37
C LYS A 318 17.45 47.72 -57.53
N GLU A 319 16.16 47.42 -57.68
CA GLU A 319 15.30 47.99 -58.72
C GLU A 319 14.65 49.32 -58.28
N GLU A 320 14.59 49.61 -56.97
CA GLU A 320 14.26 50.93 -56.38
C GLU A 320 15.44 51.91 -56.37
#